data_AF-A0A672KFR1-F1
#
_entry.id   AF-A0A672KFR1-F1
#
_cell.length_a   1.000
_cell.length_b   1.000
_cell.length_c   1.000
_cell.angle_alpha   90.00
_cell.angle_beta   90.00
_cell.angle_gamma   90.00
#
_symmetry.space_group_name_H-M   'P 1'
#
loop_
_entity.id
_entity.type
_entity.pdbx_description
1 polymer ?
#
loop_
_entity_poly.entity_id
_entity_poly.type
_entity_poly.pdbx_seq_one_letter_code
_entity_poly.pdbx_strand_id
1 'polypeptide(L)'
;MNLYLEVTTVNGAVSLPLHSSIVLFLLSFTECSSFHVYLVTDQASILSPLSGLVPGGLAVSEVRRDELPGLVRMCRLPAALEPGACFCRAGLAVVLRHIIQRACQLMPGRRDVASLLGFKNTCLKACAEVSQWTRPCELDIHSTVDRHLQNPEDQMCRLPAAILNLEKRLGEPVKVHNDDKIRRQKLQQQKKGDSQLKGPNTEAESHPNESHSGVELTAALEKLSADAVPAPSTRERSDIRKVKTTDLPELEHVFAEGLYFTLTDVVLLPCVHQYLVKQTNRKASHSFILAVGSQVLSSYIKHRRLLCLFDFSYFKVILSVLH
;
A
#
# COMPACT_ATOMS: atom_id res chain seq x y z
N MET A 1 -10.13 17.41 -13.95
CA MET A 1 -8.65 17.60 -13.93
C MET A 1 -8.05 16.61 -14.91
N ASN A 2 -6.95 16.94 -15.59
CA ASN A 2 -6.36 16.05 -16.60
C ASN A 2 -5.18 15.31 -15.96
N LEU A 3 -5.22 13.98 -15.98
CA LEU A 3 -4.20 13.12 -15.39
C LEU A 3 -3.53 12.29 -16.47
N TYR A 4 -2.23 12.45 -16.63
CA TYR A 4 -1.44 11.83 -17.68
C TYR A 4 -0.65 10.66 -17.10
N LEU A 5 -0.88 9.46 -17.63
CA LEU A 5 -0.27 8.21 -17.19
C LEU A 5 0.49 7.59 -18.36
N GLU A 6 1.69 7.09 -18.10
CA GLU A 6 2.49 6.42 -19.13
C GLU A 6 1.90 5.04 -19.45
N VAL A 7 1.97 4.66 -20.72
CA VAL A 7 1.72 3.31 -21.22
C VAL A 7 2.93 2.88 -22.03
N THR A 8 3.37 1.64 -21.83
CA THR A 8 4.53 1.08 -22.54
C THR A 8 4.11 -0.10 -23.39
N THR A 9 4.94 -0.44 -24.37
CA THR A 9 4.77 -1.65 -25.18
C THR A 9 5.95 -2.57 -24.90
N VAL A 10 5.66 -3.77 -24.41
CA VAL A 10 6.67 -4.82 -24.15
C VAL A 10 6.35 -6.00 -25.05
N ASN A 11 7.29 -6.37 -25.92
CA ASN A 11 7.12 -7.47 -26.89
C ASN A 11 5.87 -7.34 -27.77
N GLY A 12 5.51 -6.11 -28.17
CA GLY A 12 4.32 -5.83 -28.98
C GLY A 12 3.00 -5.83 -28.21
N ALA A 13 2.99 -6.21 -26.94
CA ALA A 13 1.83 -6.12 -26.06
C ALA A 13 1.87 -4.83 -25.24
N VAL A 14 0.71 -4.20 -25.08
CA VAL A 14 0.59 -3.01 -24.24
C VAL A 14 0.65 -3.39 -22.77
N SER A 15 1.40 -2.62 -21.99
CA SER A 15 1.55 -2.79 -20.56
C SER A 15 1.47 -1.44 -19.83
N LEU A 16 0.98 -1.48 -18.58
CA LEU A 16 1.02 -0.34 -17.68
C LEU A 16 2.29 -0.41 -16.83
N PRO A 17 3.16 0.61 -16.89
CA PRO A 17 4.22 0.79 -15.90
C PRO A 17 3.66 0.81 -14.48
N LEU A 18 4.53 0.49 -13.52
CA LEU A 18 4.15 0.38 -12.12
C LEU A 18 3.59 1.68 -11.55
N HIS A 19 4.19 2.84 -11.88
CA HIS A 19 3.68 4.15 -11.47
C HIS A 19 2.25 4.41 -11.98
N SER A 20 1.95 4.09 -13.24
CA SER A 20 0.60 4.23 -13.81
C SER A 20 -0.39 3.29 -13.13
N SER A 21 0.03 2.04 -12.90
CA SER A 21 -0.80 1.01 -12.24
C SER A 21 -1.19 1.43 -10.82
N ILE A 22 -0.27 2.02 -10.05
CA ILE A 22 -0.53 2.50 -8.68
C ILE A 22 -1.52 3.66 -8.68
N VAL A 23 -1.39 4.58 -9.65
CA VAL A 23 -2.33 5.71 -9.76
C VAL A 23 -3.74 5.22 -10.10
N LEU A 24 -3.88 4.30 -11.04
CA LEU A 24 -5.17 3.69 -11.38
C LEU A 24 -5.75 2.89 -10.21
N PHE A 25 -4.89 2.18 -9.47
CA PHE A 25 -5.29 1.49 -8.25
C PHE A 25 -5.87 2.47 -7.21
N LEU A 26 -5.20 3.59 -6.95
CA LEU A 26 -5.70 4.60 -6.01
C LEU A 26 -6.99 5.26 -6.51
N LEU A 27 -7.11 5.58 -7.81
CA LEU A 27 -8.34 6.13 -8.38
C LEU A 27 -9.53 5.20 -8.16
N SER A 28 -9.32 3.89 -8.32
CA SER A 28 -10.34 2.87 -8.05
C SER A 28 -10.69 2.81 -6.57
N PHE A 29 -9.69 2.72 -5.70
CA PHE A 29 -9.89 2.68 -4.25
C PHE A 29 -10.66 3.90 -3.73
N THR A 30 -10.33 5.08 -4.26
CA THR A 30 -10.97 6.34 -3.86
C THR A 30 -12.29 6.59 -4.56
N GLU A 31 -12.63 5.84 -5.62
CA GLU A 31 -13.78 6.08 -6.50
C GLU A 31 -13.83 7.53 -7.04
N CYS A 32 -12.67 8.15 -7.22
CA CYS A 32 -12.58 9.56 -7.56
C CYS A 32 -12.74 9.78 -9.07
N SER A 33 -13.94 10.21 -9.50
CA SER A 33 -14.29 10.47 -10.91
C SER A 33 -13.91 11.87 -11.42
N SER A 34 -13.25 12.70 -10.61
CA SER A 34 -12.91 14.08 -10.98
C SER A 34 -11.71 14.24 -11.91
N PHE A 35 -11.08 13.12 -12.27
CA PHE A 35 -9.93 13.05 -13.17
C PHE A 35 -10.34 12.45 -14.51
N HIS A 36 -9.98 13.16 -15.58
CA HIS A 36 -9.94 12.62 -16.93
C HIS A 36 -8.55 12.04 -17.16
N VAL A 37 -8.46 10.74 -17.40
CA VAL A 37 -7.21 10.00 -17.55
C VAL A 37 -6.78 10.01 -19.01
N TYR A 38 -5.59 10.53 -19.28
CA TYR A 38 -4.92 10.48 -20.56
C TYR A 38 -3.83 9.40 -20.50
N LEU A 39 -3.99 8.36 -21.30
CA LEU A 39 -3.01 7.31 -21.49
C LEU A 39 -2.01 7.74 -22.56
N VAL A 40 -0.77 7.95 -22.13
CA VAL A 40 0.30 8.51 -22.96
C VAL A 40 1.12 7.39 -23.58
N THR A 41 1.18 7.38 -24.90
CA THR A 41 1.98 6.43 -25.67
C THR A 41 2.96 7.15 -26.60
N ASP A 42 4.09 6.49 -26.86
CA ASP A 42 5.08 6.91 -27.87
C ASP A 42 4.77 6.33 -29.27
N GLN A 43 3.81 5.40 -29.37
CA GLN A 43 3.48 4.73 -30.63
C GLN A 43 2.35 5.42 -31.39
N ALA A 44 2.51 5.52 -32.72
CA ALA A 44 1.57 6.20 -33.60
C ALA A 44 0.22 5.45 -33.80
N SER A 45 0.15 4.17 -33.43
CA SER A 45 -1.05 3.36 -33.61
C SER A 45 -0.97 2.09 -32.76
N ILE A 46 -1.69 2.05 -31.65
CA ILE A 46 -1.94 0.81 -30.92
C ILE A 46 -3.19 0.18 -31.54
N LEU A 47 -3.09 -1.07 -31.99
CA LEU A 47 -4.18 -1.78 -32.69
C LEU A 47 -5.38 -2.11 -31.77
N SER A 48 -5.25 -1.91 -30.46
CA SER A 48 -6.23 -2.25 -29.42
C SER A 48 -6.54 -1.05 -28.53
N PRO A 49 -7.82 -0.77 -28.19
CA PRO A 49 -8.18 0.31 -27.28
C PRO A 49 -7.49 0.17 -25.92
N LEU A 50 -6.76 1.20 -25.50
CA LEU A 50 -6.09 1.26 -24.20
C LEU A 50 -7.08 1.34 -23.03
N SER A 51 -8.34 1.67 -23.31
CA SER A 51 -9.41 1.73 -22.31
C SER A 51 -9.60 0.43 -21.54
N GLY A 52 -9.26 -0.72 -22.13
CA GLY A 52 -9.34 -2.02 -21.46
C GLY A 52 -8.33 -2.22 -20.33
N LEU A 53 -7.31 -1.35 -20.23
CA LEU A 53 -6.31 -1.35 -19.15
C LEU A 53 -6.77 -0.57 -17.92
N VAL A 54 -7.85 0.19 -18.03
CA VAL A 54 -8.30 1.13 -17.01
C VAL A 54 -9.53 0.59 -16.30
N PRO A 55 -9.63 0.78 -14.97
CA PRO A 55 -10.84 0.49 -14.20
C PRO A 55 -12.10 1.14 -14.77
N GLY A 56 -13.20 0.38 -14.79
CA GLY A 56 -14.48 0.88 -15.27
C GLY A 56 -14.96 2.11 -14.49
N GLY A 57 -15.62 3.05 -15.18
CA GLY A 57 -16.15 4.28 -14.58
C GLY A 57 -15.20 5.48 -14.58
N LEU A 58 -13.95 5.31 -15.05
CA LEU A 58 -13.03 6.42 -15.29
C LEU A 58 -13.22 6.97 -16.71
N ALA A 59 -13.16 8.30 -16.86
CA ALA A 59 -13.10 8.95 -18.16
C ALA A 59 -11.68 8.80 -18.71
N VAL A 60 -11.53 8.17 -19.88
CA VAL A 60 -10.22 7.83 -20.46
C VAL A 60 -10.10 8.34 -21.89
N SER A 61 -8.92 8.84 -22.23
CA SER A 61 -8.53 9.13 -23.61
C SER A 61 -7.08 8.73 -23.84
N GLU A 62 -6.72 8.55 -25.10
CA GLU A 62 -5.35 8.26 -25.51
C GLU A 62 -4.72 9.54 -26.04
N VAL A 63 -3.42 9.72 -25.80
CA VAL A 63 -2.68 10.88 -26.31
C VAL A 63 -1.25 10.48 -26.65
N ARG A 64 -0.72 11.03 -27.74
CA ARG A 64 0.69 10.81 -28.09
C ARG A 64 1.59 11.73 -27.28
N ARG A 65 2.81 11.28 -26.98
CA ARG A 65 3.76 12.08 -26.19
C ARG A 65 4.07 13.46 -26.81
N ASP A 66 4.12 13.55 -28.14
CA ASP A 66 4.31 14.79 -28.90
C ASP A 66 3.08 15.72 -28.91
N GLU A 67 1.92 15.23 -28.49
CA GLU A 67 0.66 15.98 -28.37
C GLU A 67 0.40 16.44 -26.92
N LEU A 68 1.26 16.05 -25.98
CA LEU A 68 1.13 16.48 -24.58
C LEU A 68 1.28 17.99 -24.42
N PRO A 69 0.53 18.61 -23.49
CA PRO A 69 0.76 20.01 -23.11
C PRO A 69 2.21 20.25 -22.71
N GLY A 70 2.78 21.42 -23.06
CA GLY A 70 4.19 21.73 -22.84
C GLY A 70 4.67 21.51 -21.40
N LEU A 71 3.86 21.93 -20.41
CA LEU A 71 4.18 21.71 -18.98
C LEU A 71 4.27 20.22 -18.61
N VAL A 72 3.37 19.39 -19.14
CA VAL A 72 3.32 17.95 -18.85
C VAL A 72 4.48 17.24 -19.54
N ARG A 73 4.84 17.63 -20.77
CA ARG A 73 5.96 17.07 -21.53
C ARG A 73 7.31 17.25 -20.84
N MET A 74 7.43 18.26 -19.98
CA MET A 74 8.65 18.54 -19.21
C MET A 74 8.70 17.79 -17.87
N CYS A 75 7.66 17.04 -17.55
CA CYS A 75 7.57 16.23 -16.35
C CYS A 75 7.79 14.75 -16.67
N ARG A 76 8.29 14.00 -15.68
CA ARG A 76 8.09 12.55 -15.68
C ARG A 76 6.65 12.26 -15.27
N LEU A 77 6.03 11.28 -15.94
CA LEU A 77 4.69 10.81 -15.58
C LEU A 77 4.77 9.93 -14.32
N PRO A 78 3.72 9.89 -13.47
CA PRO A 78 2.42 10.52 -13.65
C PRO A 78 2.44 12.03 -13.44
N ALA A 79 1.53 12.73 -14.11
CA ALA A 79 1.40 14.18 -14.03
C ALA A 79 -0.07 14.61 -14.09
N ALA A 80 -0.47 15.55 -13.24
CA ALA A 80 -1.81 16.12 -13.20
C ALA A 80 -1.77 17.61 -13.56
N LEU A 81 -2.51 17.96 -14.60
CA LEU A 81 -2.71 19.33 -15.07
C LEU A 81 -4.14 19.76 -14.79
N GLU A 82 -4.29 20.89 -14.12
CA GLU A 82 -5.60 21.51 -13.92
C GLU A 82 -5.94 22.39 -15.13
N PRO A 83 -7.14 22.26 -15.73
CA PRO A 83 -7.52 23.10 -16.87
C PRO A 83 -7.44 24.58 -16.52
N GLY A 84 -6.75 25.36 -17.36
CA GLY A 84 -6.55 26.80 -17.13
C GLY A 84 -5.46 27.14 -16.11
N ALA A 85 -4.85 26.17 -15.44
CA ALA A 85 -3.74 26.41 -14.55
C ALA A 85 -2.41 26.48 -15.31
N CYS A 86 -1.52 27.37 -14.88
CA CYS A 86 -0.16 27.50 -15.42
C CYS A 86 0.86 26.59 -14.71
N PHE A 87 0.41 25.58 -13.97
CA PHE A 87 1.29 24.67 -13.25
C PHE A 87 0.78 23.22 -13.32
N CYS A 88 1.72 22.29 -13.20
CA CYS A 88 1.48 20.86 -13.21
C CYS A 88 1.94 20.25 -11.89
N ARG A 89 1.22 19.23 -11.40
CA ARG A 89 1.64 18.39 -10.28
C ARG A 89 2.21 17.10 -10.84
N ALA A 90 3.50 16.86 -10.68
CA ALA A 90 4.17 15.69 -11.24
C ALA A 90 4.94 14.91 -10.18
N GLY A 91 5.15 13.62 -10.45
CA GLY A 91 5.75 12.68 -9.51
C GLY A 91 4.70 11.91 -8.72
N LEU A 92 5.03 10.66 -8.37
CA LEU A 92 4.06 9.71 -7.84
C LEU A 92 3.45 10.16 -6.52
N ALA A 93 4.23 10.46 -5.48
CA ALA A 93 3.64 10.84 -4.19
C ALA A 93 2.83 12.14 -4.29
N VAL A 94 3.31 13.11 -5.08
CA VAL A 94 2.61 14.38 -5.30
C VAL A 94 1.24 14.15 -5.95
N VAL A 95 1.19 13.36 -7.02
CA VAL A 95 -0.04 13.05 -7.74
C VAL A 95 -0.99 12.22 -6.86
N LEU A 96 -0.51 11.19 -6.18
CA LEU A 96 -1.35 10.34 -5.33
C LEU A 96 -1.96 11.14 -4.16
N ARG A 97 -1.15 11.98 -3.50
CA ARG A 97 -1.65 12.88 -2.45
C ARG A 97 -2.70 13.85 -2.99
N HIS A 98 -2.49 14.36 -4.21
CA HIS A 98 -3.45 15.24 -4.85
C HIS A 98 -4.80 14.54 -5.14
N ILE A 99 -4.76 13.29 -5.61
CA ILE A 99 -5.96 12.46 -5.80
C ILE A 99 -6.71 12.27 -4.48
N ILE A 100 -6.01 11.90 -3.40
CA ILE A 100 -6.62 11.73 -2.07
C ILE A 100 -7.26 13.03 -1.60
N GLN A 101 -6.54 14.14 -1.67
CA GLN A 101 -7.07 15.45 -1.27
C GLN A 101 -8.32 15.80 -2.06
N ARG A 102 -8.33 15.54 -3.37
CA ARG A 102 -9.49 15.83 -4.21
C ARG A 102 -10.66 14.91 -3.89
N ALA A 103 -10.41 13.63 -3.66
CA ALA A 103 -11.42 12.67 -3.23
C ALA A 103 -12.04 13.09 -1.88
N CYS A 104 -11.24 13.50 -0.90
CA CYS A 104 -11.75 13.98 0.39
C CYS A 104 -12.58 15.27 0.28
N GLN A 105 -12.24 16.17 -0.65
CA GLN A 105 -13.05 17.38 -0.91
C GLN A 105 -14.43 17.03 -1.48
N LEU A 106 -14.49 16.05 -2.39
CA LEU A 106 -15.72 15.63 -3.04
C LEU A 106 -16.56 14.67 -2.18
N MET A 107 -15.90 13.91 -1.32
CA MET A 107 -16.51 12.91 -0.44
C MET A 107 -15.99 13.06 1.00
N PRO A 108 -16.45 14.09 1.75
CA PRO A 108 -15.95 14.37 3.10
C PRO A 108 -16.16 13.23 4.12
N GLY A 109 -17.11 12.32 3.86
CA GLY A 109 -17.39 11.16 4.72
C GLY A 109 -16.39 9.99 4.57
N ARG A 110 -15.56 9.98 3.53
CA ARG A 110 -14.58 8.91 3.25
C ARG A 110 -13.33 9.03 4.14
N ARG A 111 -13.49 8.70 5.42
CA ARG A 111 -12.39 8.72 6.41
C ARG A 111 -11.30 7.71 6.12
N ASP A 112 -11.65 6.58 5.53
CA ASP A 112 -10.73 5.58 4.98
C ASP A 112 -9.74 6.23 4.00
N VAL A 113 -10.24 7.05 3.06
CA VAL A 113 -9.41 7.76 2.08
C VAL A 113 -8.56 8.85 2.74
N ALA A 114 -9.14 9.64 3.65
CA ALA A 114 -8.40 10.67 4.38
C ALA A 114 -7.25 10.07 5.22
N SER A 115 -7.46 8.88 5.79
CA SER A 115 -6.48 8.19 6.63
C SER A 115 -5.21 7.78 5.87
N LEU A 116 -5.29 7.66 4.53
CA LEU A 116 -4.15 7.34 3.67
C LEU A 116 -3.02 8.37 3.78
N LEU A 117 -3.33 9.63 4.07
CA LEU A 117 -2.30 10.67 4.25
C LEU A 117 -1.54 10.51 5.58
N GLY A 118 -1.89 9.54 6.41
CA GLY A 118 -1.23 9.27 7.67
C GLY A 118 -1.47 10.35 8.72
N PHE A 119 -0.72 10.27 9.82
CA PHE A 119 -0.84 11.23 10.92
C PHE A 119 -0.49 12.66 10.44
N LYS A 120 -1.32 13.64 10.77
CA LYS A 120 -1.15 15.05 10.33
C LYS A 120 -0.95 15.21 8.81
N ASN A 121 -1.44 14.27 8.01
CA ASN A 121 -1.30 14.26 6.55
C ASN A 121 0.16 14.25 6.06
N THR A 122 1.10 13.64 6.80
CA THR A 122 2.54 13.65 6.48
C THR A 122 3.04 12.45 5.67
N CYS A 123 2.25 11.40 5.47
CA CYS A 123 2.66 10.22 4.70
C CYS A 123 3.10 10.61 3.29
N LEU A 124 4.31 10.22 2.90
CA LEU A 124 4.97 10.61 1.64
C LEU A 124 4.95 12.13 1.34
N LYS A 125 4.93 12.98 2.38
CA LYS A 125 4.98 14.44 2.22
C LYS A 125 6.41 14.98 2.10
N ALA A 126 7.36 14.33 2.76
CA ALA A 126 8.76 14.70 2.72
C ALA A 126 9.41 14.28 1.40
N CYS A 127 10.42 15.02 0.96
CA CYS A 127 11.15 14.73 -0.27
C CYS A 127 11.91 13.40 -0.17
N ALA A 128 12.22 12.80 -1.32
CA ALA A 128 12.89 11.51 -1.41
C ALA A 128 14.27 11.52 -0.71
N GLU A 129 14.98 12.64 -0.73
CA GLU A 129 16.34 12.76 -0.17
C GLU A 129 16.38 12.61 1.36
N VAL A 130 15.26 12.84 2.04
CA VAL A 130 15.19 12.91 3.51
C VAL A 130 14.18 11.95 4.13
N SER A 131 13.28 11.38 3.32
CA SER A 131 12.20 10.51 3.79
C SER A 131 12.63 9.05 3.76
N GLN A 132 12.42 8.36 4.88
CA GLN A 132 12.61 6.91 4.94
C GLN A 132 11.63 6.15 4.02
N TRP A 133 10.47 6.73 3.68
CA TRP A 133 9.43 6.06 2.87
C TRP A 133 9.31 6.60 1.45
N THR A 134 9.46 7.91 1.23
CA THR A 134 9.27 8.53 -0.09
C THR A 134 10.23 7.97 -1.12
N ARG A 135 11.52 7.86 -0.80
CA ARG A 135 12.50 7.34 -1.76
C ARG A 135 12.23 5.88 -2.13
N PRO A 136 12.02 4.94 -1.19
CA PRO A 136 11.60 3.59 -1.54
C PRO A 136 10.33 3.54 -2.39
N CYS A 137 9.34 4.37 -2.05
CA CYS A 137 8.03 4.44 -2.70
C CYS A 137 7.98 5.25 -4.00
N GLU A 138 9.07 5.89 -4.44
CA GLU A 138 9.08 6.59 -5.73
C GLU A 138 10.14 6.05 -6.68
N LEU A 139 11.26 5.56 -6.13
CA LEU A 139 12.46 5.27 -6.92
C LEU A 139 12.95 3.84 -6.70
N ASP A 140 13.34 3.48 -5.47
CA ASP A 140 14.19 2.32 -5.27
C ASP A 140 13.44 1.01 -5.52
N ILE A 141 12.24 0.84 -4.96
CA ILE A 141 11.45 -0.38 -5.13
C ILE A 141 10.89 -0.45 -6.56
N HIS A 142 10.38 0.66 -7.08
CA HIS A 142 9.82 0.72 -8.43
C HIS A 142 10.84 0.32 -9.49
N SER A 143 11.98 1.01 -9.54
CA SER A 143 13.03 0.74 -10.53
C SER A 143 13.57 -0.67 -10.43
N THR A 144 13.59 -1.23 -9.22
CA THR A 144 14.05 -2.59 -8.96
C THR A 144 13.06 -3.63 -9.48
N VAL A 145 11.78 -3.45 -9.17
CA VAL A 145 10.71 -4.33 -9.66
C VAL A 145 10.60 -4.22 -11.17
N ASP A 146 10.52 -3.01 -11.74
CA ASP A 146 10.43 -2.80 -13.19
C ASP A 146 11.61 -3.43 -13.95
N ARG A 147 12.84 -3.28 -13.46
CA ARG A 147 14.02 -3.92 -14.06
C ARG A 147 13.92 -5.44 -14.03
N HIS A 148 13.47 -5.99 -12.90
CA HIS A 148 13.24 -7.43 -12.77
C HIS A 148 12.13 -7.93 -13.70
N LEU A 149 11.06 -7.15 -13.88
CA LEU A 149 9.97 -7.47 -14.81
C LEU A 149 10.43 -7.45 -16.27
N GLN A 150 11.36 -6.55 -16.63
CA GLN A 150 11.89 -6.40 -17.98
C GLN A 150 12.99 -7.41 -18.33
N ASN A 151 13.90 -7.72 -17.39
CA ASN A 151 15.04 -8.61 -17.61
C ASN A 151 15.11 -9.68 -16.51
N PRO A 152 14.28 -10.73 -16.64
CA PRO A 152 14.06 -11.66 -15.54
C PRO A 152 15.21 -12.68 -15.38
N GLU A 153 16.04 -12.88 -16.40
CA GLU A 153 17.14 -13.87 -16.46
C GLU A 153 18.36 -13.48 -15.60
N ASP A 154 18.54 -12.19 -15.29
CA ASP A 154 19.79 -11.65 -14.74
C ASP A 154 19.96 -11.86 -13.22
N GLN A 155 18.94 -12.35 -12.51
CA GLN A 155 18.89 -12.37 -11.03
C GLN A 155 18.39 -13.68 -10.42
N MET A 156 18.72 -14.83 -11.01
CA MET A 156 18.20 -16.13 -10.52
C MET A 156 18.60 -16.54 -9.09
N CYS A 157 19.48 -15.81 -8.40
CA CYS A 157 20.00 -16.24 -7.08
C CYS A 157 20.03 -15.17 -5.97
N ARG A 158 19.60 -13.91 -6.18
CA ARG A 158 19.66 -12.89 -5.12
C ARG A 158 18.43 -11.99 -5.09
N LEU A 159 17.90 -11.77 -3.88
CA LEU A 159 16.84 -10.79 -3.64
C LEU A 159 17.39 -9.38 -3.95
N PRO A 160 16.67 -8.55 -4.72
CA PRO A 160 17.16 -7.22 -5.00
C PRO A 160 17.32 -6.39 -3.72
N ALA A 161 18.36 -5.54 -3.67
CA ALA A 161 18.70 -4.77 -2.49
C ALA A 161 17.53 -3.91 -1.96
N ALA A 162 16.71 -3.34 -2.84
CA ALA A 162 15.54 -2.56 -2.42
C ALA A 162 14.49 -3.40 -1.69
N ILE A 163 14.32 -4.68 -2.08
CA ILE A 163 13.39 -5.60 -1.42
C ILE A 163 13.97 -6.11 -0.09
N LEU A 164 15.28 -6.38 -0.02
CA LEU A 164 15.97 -6.69 1.25
C LEU A 164 15.87 -5.53 2.25
N ASN A 165 16.08 -4.30 1.77
CA ASN A 165 15.94 -3.11 2.61
C ASN A 165 14.49 -2.92 3.08
N LEU A 166 13.51 -3.22 2.22
CA LEU A 166 12.10 -3.22 2.63
C LEU A 166 11.86 -4.24 3.74
N GLU A 167 12.28 -5.49 3.56
CA GLU A 167 12.14 -6.56 4.57
C GLU A 167 12.77 -6.17 5.90
N LYS A 168 14.03 -5.70 5.86
CA LYS A 168 14.74 -5.23 7.07
C LYS A 168 13.94 -4.16 7.80
N ARG A 169 13.39 -3.18 7.08
CA ARG A 169 12.61 -2.09 7.67
C ARG A 169 11.28 -2.55 8.25
N LEU A 170 10.62 -3.52 7.62
CA LEU A 170 9.38 -4.10 8.14
C LEU A 170 9.62 -4.95 9.41
N GLY A 171 10.86 -5.41 9.62
CA GLY A 171 11.28 -6.08 10.84
C GLY A 171 11.69 -5.14 12.00
N GLU A 172 11.74 -3.82 11.77
CA GLU A 172 12.00 -2.85 12.83
C GLU A 172 10.75 -2.63 13.69
N PRO A 173 10.88 -2.33 15.01
CA PRO A 173 9.73 -2.11 15.87
C PRO A 173 8.98 -0.83 15.49
N VAL A 174 7.64 -0.91 15.55
CA VAL A 174 6.77 0.20 15.15
C VAL A 174 6.83 1.34 16.16
N LYS A 175 6.87 2.58 15.66
CA LYS A 175 6.72 3.79 16.47
C LYS A 175 5.52 4.60 15.98
N VAL A 176 4.51 4.74 16.83
CA VAL A 176 3.32 5.57 16.55
C VAL A 176 3.15 6.68 17.58
N HIS A 177 2.38 7.72 17.24
CA HIS A 177 2.17 8.86 18.15
C HIS A 177 1.58 8.47 19.52
N ASN A 178 0.82 7.36 19.60
CA ASN A 178 0.24 6.82 20.83
C ASN A 178 0.95 5.54 21.29
N ASP A 179 2.24 5.38 20.97
CA ASP A 179 3.02 4.16 21.20
C ASP A 179 2.88 3.62 22.62
N ASP A 180 3.17 4.46 23.63
CA ASP A 180 3.12 4.06 25.04
C ASP A 180 1.71 3.59 25.46
N LYS A 181 0.66 4.25 24.98
CA LYS A 181 -0.74 3.86 25.26
C LYS A 181 -1.05 2.47 24.72
N ILE A 182 -0.68 2.20 23.46
CA ILE A 182 -1.00 0.92 22.80
C ILE A 182 -0.15 -0.20 23.40
N ARG A 183 1.13 0.05 23.69
CA ARG A 183 2.02 -0.93 24.33
C ARG A 183 1.56 -1.28 25.73
N ARG A 184 1.04 -0.31 26.50
CA ARG A 184 0.40 -0.58 27.80
C ARG A 184 -0.84 -1.44 27.62
N GLN A 185 -1.72 -1.16 26.66
CA GLN A 185 -2.87 -2.02 26.34
C GLN A 185 -2.46 -3.45 25.98
N LYS A 186 -1.42 -3.62 25.16
CA LYS A 186 -0.83 -4.94 24.83
C LYS A 186 -0.38 -5.69 26.08
N LEU A 187 0.30 -5.00 27.01
CA LEU A 187 0.68 -5.57 28.30
C LEU A 187 -0.54 -5.96 29.17
N GLN A 188 -1.61 -5.16 29.17
CA GLN A 188 -2.83 -5.51 29.92
C GLN A 188 -3.48 -6.79 29.39
N GLN A 189 -3.52 -6.95 28.06
CA GLN A 189 -4.09 -8.14 27.43
C GLN A 189 -3.25 -9.39 27.69
N GLN A 190 -1.92 -9.29 27.58
CA GLN A 190 -1.01 -10.39 27.91
C GLN A 190 -1.18 -10.87 29.36
N LYS A 191 -1.24 -9.92 30.33
CA LYS A 191 -1.47 -10.26 31.74
C LYS A 191 -2.86 -10.86 32.03
N LYS A 192 -3.88 -10.47 31.26
CA LYS A 192 -5.23 -11.06 31.36
C LYS A 192 -5.26 -12.49 30.82
N GLY A 193 -4.56 -12.76 29.71
CA GLY A 193 -4.39 -14.11 29.16
C GLY A 193 -3.68 -15.05 30.13
N ASP A 194 -2.56 -14.60 30.74
CA ASP A 194 -1.82 -15.38 31.75
C ASP A 194 -2.62 -15.69 33.01
N SER A 195 -3.61 -14.84 33.34
CA SER A 195 -4.46 -15.03 34.52
C SER A 195 -5.59 -16.04 34.27
N GLN A 196 -6.03 -16.23 33.02
CA GLN A 196 -7.04 -17.23 32.64
C GLN A 196 -6.45 -18.64 32.50
N LEU A 197 -5.17 -18.76 32.14
CA LEU A 197 -4.43 -20.03 32.08
C LEU A 197 -4.07 -20.61 33.46
N LYS A 198 -4.32 -19.88 34.56
CA LYS A 198 -4.05 -20.30 35.95
C LYS A 198 -5.32 -20.65 36.75
N GLY A 199 -6.41 -21.01 36.07
CA GLY A 199 -7.58 -21.63 36.72
C GLY A 199 -7.33 -23.12 37.04
N PRO A 200 -7.82 -23.68 38.15
CA PRO A 200 -7.58 -25.08 38.48
C PRO A 200 -8.47 -26.01 37.64
N ASN A 201 -7.83 -26.95 36.93
CA ASN A 201 -8.38 -28.16 36.31
C ASN A 201 -9.52 -27.99 35.29
N THR A 202 -9.19 -28.05 34.00
CA THR A 202 -9.88 -28.93 33.04
C THR A 202 -8.90 -29.26 31.90
N GLU A 203 -8.54 -30.54 31.78
CA GLU A 203 -7.87 -31.08 30.60
C GLU A 203 -8.85 -31.01 29.43
N ALA A 204 -8.56 -30.16 28.44
CA ALA A 204 -9.18 -30.20 27.12
C ALA A 204 -8.13 -29.81 26.08
N GLU A 205 -8.10 -30.60 25.02
CA GLU A 205 -7.05 -30.75 24.04
C GLU A 205 -6.64 -29.44 23.35
N SER A 206 -5.33 -29.29 23.18
CA SER A 206 -4.69 -28.20 22.47
C SER A 206 -4.95 -28.29 20.95
N HIS A 207 -6.03 -27.67 20.48
CA HIS A 207 -6.15 -27.27 19.08
C HIS A 207 -5.36 -25.96 18.87
N PRO A 208 -4.39 -25.90 17.94
CA PRO A 208 -3.61 -24.68 17.72
C PRO A 208 -4.45 -23.61 17.00
N ASN A 209 -4.66 -22.50 17.70
CA ASN A 209 -4.67 -21.13 17.17
C ASN A 209 -5.81 -20.72 16.23
N GLU A 210 -7.04 -20.69 16.75
CA GLU A 210 -8.01 -19.69 16.29
C GLU A 210 -7.57 -18.29 16.78
N SER A 211 -7.47 -17.37 15.83
CA SER A 211 -6.80 -16.09 15.91
C SER A 211 -7.39 -15.15 16.97
N HIS A 212 -6.69 -15.00 18.10
CA HIS A 212 -6.81 -13.80 18.94
C HIS A 212 -6.42 -12.58 18.09
N SER A 213 -7.38 -11.71 17.80
CA SER A 213 -7.13 -10.40 17.16
C SER A 213 -6.17 -9.59 18.05
N GLY A 214 -4.92 -9.41 17.60
CA GLY A 214 -3.91 -8.65 18.33
C GLY A 214 -4.34 -7.20 18.63
N VAL A 215 -3.72 -6.59 19.64
CA VAL A 215 -4.02 -5.21 20.07
C VAL A 215 -3.74 -4.22 18.95
N GLU A 216 -2.67 -4.47 18.20
CA GLU A 216 -2.26 -3.75 17.00
C GLU A 216 -3.37 -3.72 15.94
N LEU A 217 -3.94 -4.89 15.65
CA LEU A 217 -5.00 -5.01 14.67
C LEU A 217 -6.28 -4.32 15.14
N THR A 218 -6.61 -4.47 16.42
CA THR A 218 -7.77 -3.79 17.01
C THR A 218 -7.62 -2.27 16.91
N ALA A 219 -6.45 -1.73 17.27
CA ALA A 219 -6.15 -0.31 17.15
C ALA A 219 -6.17 0.18 15.69
N ALA A 220 -5.73 -0.66 14.75
CA ALA A 220 -5.80 -0.36 13.31
C ALA A 220 -7.26 -0.25 12.83
N LEU A 221 -8.10 -1.21 13.20
CA LEU A 221 -9.52 -1.26 12.82
C LEU A 221 -10.34 -0.14 13.45
N GLU A 222 -10.09 0.19 14.72
CA GLU A 222 -10.74 1.32 15.41
C GLU A 222 -10.50 2.65 14.69
N LYS A 223 -9.34 2.85 14.07
CA LYS A 223 -9.04 4.07 13.33
C LYS A 223 -9.71 4.11 11.95
N LEU A 224 -10.01 2.95 11.38
CA LEU A 224 -10.66 2.82 10.07
C LEU A 224 -12.20 2.86 10.17
N SER A 225 -12.79 2.47 11.30
CA SER A 225 -14.24 2.44 11.47
C SER A 225 -14.81 3.85 11.70
N ALA A 226 -15.86 4.19 10.93
CA ALA A 226 -16.56 5.47 11.02
C ALA A 226 -17.49 5.57 12.27
N ASP A 227 -17.68 4.49 13.02
CA ASP A 227 -18.57 4.46 14.20
C ASP A 227 -17.81 4.23 15.52
N ALA A 228 -16.50 4.47 15.55
CA ALA A 228 -15.73 4.33 16.79
C ALA A 228 -16.17 5.37 17.84
N VAL A 229 -17.16 5.00 18.65
CA VAL A 229 -17.45 5.65 19.93
C VAL A 229 -16.21 5.49 20.80
N PRO A 230 -15.66 6.58 21.40
CA PRO A 230 -14.54 6.44 22.29
C PRO A 230 -14.94 5.53 23.45
N ALA A 231 -14.25 4.39 23.58
CA ALA A 231 -14.48 3.48 24.68
C ALA A 231 -14.31 4.24 26.00
N PRO A 232 -15.19 4.02 27.00
CA PRO A 232 -15.09 4.69 28.28
C PRO A 232 -13.70 4.44 28.88
N SER A 233 -13.08 5.52 29.40
CA SER A 233 -11.76 5.47 30.01
C SER A 233 -11.78 4.54 31.23
N THR A 234 -11.48 3.27 31.01
CA THR A 234 -11.31 2.31 32.10
C THR A 234 -10.05 2.70 32.85
N ARG A 235 -10.21 3.01 34.13
CA ARG A 235 -9.13 3.45 35.03
C ARG A 235 -8.03 2.39 35.00
N GLU A 236 -6.88 2.72 34.40
CA GLU A 236 -5.75 1.79 34.25
C GLU A 236 -5.29 1.28 35.63
N ARG A 237 -4.99 -0.02 35.71
CA ARG A 237 -4.47 -0.64 36.94
C ARG A 237 -3.12 -0.02 37.31
N SER A 238 -2.94 0.28 38.59
CA SER A 238 -1.73 0.90 39.15
C SER A 238 -0.43 0.16 38.79
N ASP A 239 -0.50 -1.15 38.60
CA ASP A 239 0.63 -2.02 38.31
C ASP A 239 1.14 -1.90 36.86
N ILE A 240 0.28 -1.43 35.94
CA ILE A 240 0.64 -1.16 34.53
C ILE A 240 1.22 0.25 34.37
N ARG A 241 0.72 1.21 35.16
CA ARG A 241 1.23 2.59 35.17
C ARG A 241 2.66 2.69 35.70
N LYS A 242 3.07 1.78 36.58
CA LYS A 242 4.41 1.74 37.19
C LYS A 242 5.49 1.06 36.33
N VAL A 243 5.12 0.40 35.23
CA VAL A 243 6.09 -0.25 34.33
C VAL A 243 6.86 0.81 33.54
N LYS A 244 8.19 0.70 33.54
CA LYS A 244 9.07 1.58 32.75
C LYS A 244 8.77 1.38 31.27
N THR A 245 8.80 2.46 30.48
CA THR A 245 8.51 2.41 29.04
C THR A 245 9.46 1.48 28.27
N THR A 246 10.69 1.28 28.75
CA THR A 246 11.66 0.31 28.19
C THR A 246 11.21 -1.14 28.30
N ASP A 247 10.37 -1.45 29.30
CA ASP A 247 9.99 -2.81 29.66
C ASP A 247 8.60 -3.17 29.08
N LEU A 248 7.99 -2.25 28.32
CA LEU A 248 6.73 -2.50 27.63
C LEU A 248 6.96 -3.39 26.40
N PRO A 249 6.01 -4.26 26.02
CA PRO A 249 6.14 -5.09 24.82
C PRO A 249 6.24 -4.19 23.57
N GLU A 250 7.04 -4.58 22.58
CA GLU A 250 7.16 -3.87 21.31
C GLU A 250 5.89 -4.02 20.47
N LEU A 251 5.63 -3.04 19.60
CA LEU A 251 4.54 -3.09 18.63
C LEU A 251 5.06 -3.67 17.31
N GLU A 252 4.22 -4.49 16.69
CA GLU A 252 4.50 -5.11 15.40
C GLU A 252 3.81 -4.37 14.26
N HIS A 253 4.40 -4.45 13.07
CA HIS A 253 3.82 -3.88 11.87
C HIS A 253 2.54 -4.62 11.48
N VAL A 254 1.45 -3.87 11.31
CA VAL A 254 0.22 -4.34 10.61
C VAL A 254 0.29 -3.94 9.14
N PHE A 255 0.88 -2.77 8.89
CA PHE A 255 1.07 -2.12 7.59
C PHE A 255 2.50 -1.56 7.50
N ALA A 256 2.89 -1.05 6.33
CA ALA A 256 4.26 -0.68 6.03
C ALA A 256 4.82 0.39 6.97
N GLU A 257 4.12 1.52 7.19
CA GLU A 257 4.60 2.56 8.11
C GLU A 257 4.38 2.22 9.59
N GLY A 258 3.56 1.21 9.91
CA GLY A 258 3.27 0.82 11.29
C GLY A 258 1.90 0.15 11.43
N LEU A 259 1.05 0.70 12.29
CA LEU A 259 -0.26 0.10 12.60
C LEU A 259 -1.37 0.47 11.62
N TYR A 260 -1.18 1.47 10.77
CA TYR A 260 -2.28 2.06 10.00
C TYR A 260 -2.02 1.94 8.51
N PHE A 261 -3.09 1.68 7.76
CA PHE A 261 -3.06 1.68 6.31
C PHE A 261 -2.89 3.12 5.81
N THR A 262 -1.88 3.33 4.98
CA THR A 262 -1.42 4.62 4.49
C THR A 262 -1.14 4.59 3.00
N LEU A 263 -0.78 5.74 2.44
CA LEU A 263 -0.40 5.86 1.04
C LEU A 263 0.85 5.02 0.69
N THR A 264 1.75 4.78 1.65
CA THR A 264 2.88 3.86 1.48
C THR A 264 2.40 2.46 1.11
N ASP A 265 1.32 1.97 1.75
CA ASP A 265 0.77 0.65 1.49
C ASP A 265 0.13 0.55 0.10
N VAL A 266 -0.60 1.60 -0.31
CA VAL A 266 -1.17 1.76 -1.66
C VAL A 266 -0.09 1.67 -2.74
N VAL A 267 1.10 2.22 -2.47
CA VAL A 267 2.23 2.18 -3.40
C VAL A 267 2.90 0.81 -3.40
N LEU A 268 3.19 0.25 -2.23
CA LEU A 268 3.98 -0.98 -2.11
C LEU A 268 3.23 -2.23 -2.54
N LEU A 269 1.91 -2.27 -2.35
CA LEU A 269 1.09 -3.45 -2.64
C LEU A 269 1.19 -3.89 -4.11
N PRO A 270 0.95 -3.03 -5.12
CA PRO A 270 1.15 -3.38 -6.52
C PRO A 270 2.58 -3.87 -6.82
N CYS A 271 3.60 -3.22 -6.24
CA CYS A 271 5.01 -3.56 -6.45
C CYS A 271 5.33 -4.98 -5.96
N VAL A 272 4.97 -5.27 -4.71
CA VAL A 272 5.23 -6.57 -4.08
C VAL A 272 4.42 -7.66 -4.76
N HIS A 273 3.15 -7.40 -5.09
CA HIS A 273 2.31 -8.35 -5.81
C HIS A 273 2.91 -8.74 -7.17
N GLN A 274 3.26 -7.77 -8.00
CA GLN A 274 3.86 -8.04 -9.32
C GLN A 274 5.18 -8.82 -9.20
N TYR A 275 6.02 -8.44 -8.22
CA TYR A 275 7.27 -9.14 -7.94
C TYR A 275 7.03 -10.61 -7.56
N LEU A 276 6.10 -10.87 -6.63
CA LEU A 276 5.80 -12.22 -6.15
C LEU A 276 5.16 -13.11 -7.22
N VAL A 277 4.20 -12.59 -7.99
CA VAL A 277 3.55 -13.35 -9.08
C VAL A 277 4.60 -13.86 -10.08
N LYS A 278 5.57 -13.01 -10.44
CA LYS A 278 6.65 -13.41 -11.35
C LYS A 278 7.58 -14.45 -10.74
N GLN A 279 7.84 -14.40 -9.43
CA GLN A 279 8.66 -15.40 -8.75
C GLN A 279 7.96 -16.76 -8.62
N THR A 280 6.66 -16.77 -8.27
CA THR A 280 5.87 -18.00 -8.16
C THR A 280 5.77 -18.75 -9.48
N ASN A 281 5.61 -18.04 -10.60
CA ASN A 281 5.60 -18.64 -11.94
C ASN A 281 6.92 -19.29 -12.35
N ARG A 282 8.01 -19.11 -11.58
CA ARG A 282 9.37 -19.55 -11.93
C ARG A 282 9.90 -20.74 -11.12
N LYS A 283 9.06 -21.42 -10.32
CA LYS A 283 9.46 -22.57 -9.48
C LYS A 283 10.67 -22.28 -8.57
N ALA A 284 10.90 -21.03 -8.17
CA ALA A 284 11.89 -20.69 -7.15
C ALA A 284 11.31 -20.94 -5.74
N SER A 285 12.11 -21.57 -4.87
CA SER A 285 11.73 -22.19 -3.60
C SER A 285 10.69 -21.44 -2.74
N HIS A 286 9.62 -22.17 -2.38
CA HIS A 286 8.55 -21.79 -1.44
C HIS A 286 9.03 -21.14 -0.13
N SER A 287 10.23 -21.50 0.35
CA SER A 287 10.81 -20.99 1.59
C SER A 287 11.16 -19.48 1.53
N PHE A 288 11.37 -18.92 0.34
CA PHE A 288 11.85 -17.55 0.14
C PHE A 288 10.72 -16.51 0.12
N ILE A 289 9.54 -16.90 -0.40
CA ILE A 289 8.31 -16.09 -0.44
C ILE A 289 7.71 -15.92 0.97
N LEU A 290 7.89 -16.94 1.82
CA LEU A 290 7.42 -16.92 3.20
C LEU A 290 8.20 -15.93 4.08
N ALA A 291 9.48 -15.67 3.83
CA ALA A 291 10.29 -14.77 4.65
C ALA A 291 9.90 -13.29 4.47
N VAL A 292 9.82 -12.82 3.22
CA VAL A 292 9.49 -11.41 2.90
C VAL A 292 7.99 -11.10 3.09
N GLY A 293 7.11 -12.11 2.98
CA GLY A 293 5.65 -11.94 2.96
C GLY A 293 4.89 -12.27 4.25
N SER A 294 5.45 -13.03 5.19
CA SER A 294 4.61 -13.70 6.21
C SER A 294 3.94 -12.79 7.26
N GLN A 295 4.40 -11.55 7.50
CA GLN A 295 3.71 -10.67 8.46
C GLN A 295 2.83 -9.62 7.77
N VAL A 296 3.39 -8.84 6.86
CA VAL A 296 2.65 -7.74 6.20
C VAL A 296 1.76 -8.26 5.08
N LEU A 297 2.24 -9.19 4.23
CA LEU A 297 1.41 -9.82 3.20
C LEU A 297 0.35 -10.74 3.83
N SER A 298 0.67 -11.45 4.92
CA SER A 298 -0.34 -12.18 5.69
C SER A 298 -1.38 -11.24 6.31
N SER A 299 -1.00 -10.06 6.78
CA SER A 299 -1.95 -9.03 7.22
C SER A 299 -2.81 -8.51 6.06
N TYR A 300 -2.22 -8.27 4.87
CA TYR A 300 -2.95 -7.90 3.66
C TYR A 300 -3.90 -9.02 3.17
N ILE A 301 -3.51 -10.29 3.30
CA ILE A 301 -4.25 -11.46 2.83
C ILE A 301 -5.33 -11.90 3.84
N LYS A 302 -5.07 -11.83 5.15
CA LYS A 302 -6.03 -12.22 6.21
C LYS A 302 -7.26 -11.31 6.24
N HIS A 303 -7.13 -10.05 5.84
CA HIS A 303 -8.26 -9.14 5.79
C HIS A 303 -8.98 -9.22 4.45
N ARG A 304 -9.87 -10.20 4.35
CA ARG A 304 -10.74 -10.47 3.20
C ARG A 304 -11.46 -9.22 2.64
N ARG A 305 -11.75 -8.20 3.47
CA ARG A 305 -12.32 -6.91 3.01
C ARG A 305 -11.35 -6.04 2.20
N LEU A 306 -10.06 -6.05 2.53
CA LEU A 306 -9.02 -5.44 1.72
C LEU A 306 -8.98 -6.18 0.37
N LEU A 307 -8.79 -7.51 0.36
CA LEU A 307 -8.82 -8.33 -0.85
C LEU A 307 -10.10 -8.21 -1.70
N CYS A 308 -11.27 -7.97 -1.12
CA CYS A 308 -12.52 -7.71 -1.86
C CYS A 308 -12.61 -6.29 -2.46
N LEU A 309 -11.88 -5.31 -1.92
CA LEU A 309 -11.66 -4.00 -2.58
C LEU A 309 -10.64 -4.11 -3.72
N PHE A 310 -9.72 -5.08 -3.63
CA PHE A 310 -8.79 -5.42 -4.70
C PHE A 310 -9.45 -6.40 -5.66
N ASP A 311 -10.33 -5.93 -6.54
CA ASP A 311 -10.65 -6.70 -7.72
C ASP A 311 -9.40 -6.79 -8.61
N PHE A 312 -8.56 -7.79 -8.35
CA PHE A 312 -7.42 -8.16 -9.18
C PHE A 312 -7.85 -8.52 -10.61
N SER A 313 -9.16 -8.58 -10.90
CA SER A 313 -9.66 -8.59 -12.27
C SER A 313 -9.23 -7.36 -13.08
N TYR A 314 -8.93 -6.20 -12.47
CA TYR A 314 -8.35 -5.07 -13.22
C TYR A 314 -6.83 -5.17 -13.39
N PHE A 315 -6.18 -6.02 -12.59
CA PHE A 315 -4.85 -6.58 -12.89
C PHE A 315 -4.94 -7.79 -13.85
N LYS A 316 -6.07 -8.02 -14.56
CA LYS A 316 -6.22 -9.10 -15.57
C LYS A 316 -5.21 -9.05 -16.69
N VAL A 317 -4.53 -7.92 -16.92
CA VAL A 317 -3.47 -7.85 -17.93
C VAL A 317 -2.20 -8.62 -17.50
N ILE A 318 -2.12 -9.09 -16.25
CA ILE A 318 -1.09 -10.04 -15.79
C ILE A 318 -1.73 -11.31 -15.20
N LEU A 319 -2.79 -11.83 -15.85
CA LEU A 319 -3.50 -13.03 -15.38
C LEU A 319 -3.91 -13.99 -16.51
N SER A 320 -3.09 -14.07 -17.57
CA SER A 320 -3.23 -15.08 -18.63
C SER A 320 -2.28 -16.29 -18.49
N VAL A 321 -1.75 -16.56 -17.29
CA VAL A 321 -1.04 -17.81 -17.00
C VAL A 321 -1.48 -18.33 -15.63
N LEU A 322 -2.67 -18.92 -15.59
CA LEU A 322 -3.11 -19.92 -14.61
C LEU A 322 -4.39 -20.56 -15.16
N HIS A 323 -4.21 -21.35 -16.21
CA HIS A 323 -5.05 -22.49 -16.58
C HIS A 323 -4.14 -23.55 -17.19
#